data_AF-A0A433X1R3-F1
#
_entry.id   AF-A0A433X1R3-F1
#
_cell.length_a   1.000
_cell.length_b   1.000
_cell.length_c   1.000
_cell.angle_alpha   90.00
_cell.angle_beta   90.00
_cell.angle_gamma   90.00
#
_symmetry.space_group_name_H-M   'P 1'
#
loop_
_entity.id
_entity.type
_entity.pdbx_description
1 polymer ?
#
loop_
_entity_poly.entity_id
_entity_poly.type
_entity_poly.pdbx_seq_one_letter_code
_entity_poly.pdbx_strand_id
1 'polypeptide(L)'
;MLTNKEYKELIEKRYGKPLKEVMYELVVDRNLDQWDGSKELGISKELFVKWRTEFRLGPYQRSADLAEKRQIEKIAQYKEELMSIDLNREFIYQDEESLRGFKEIIERMLELEKQRGIMLTKDASSNLSMIIHTGVLEAIIDYIAQYEEKKLIKKYDFDLEWLLQDM
;
A
#
# COMPACT_ATOMS: atom_id res chain seq x y z
N MET A 1 -5.61 28.46 34.31
CA MET A 1 -5.51 27.34 33.35
C MET A 1 -4.05 26.98 33.23
N LEU A 2 -3.72 25.68 33.20
CA LEU A 2 -2.36 25.24 32.93
C LEU A 2 -2.01 25.52 31.46
N THR A 3 -0.74 25.80 31.20
CA THR A 3 -0.19 26.01 29.86
C THR A 3 0.01 24.67 29.14
N ASN A 4 0.15 24.71 27.81
CA ASN A 4 0.45 23.53 26.99
C ASN A 4 1.69 22.77 27.51
N LYS A 5 2.72 23.50 27.93
CA LYS A 5 3.97 22.92 28.46
C LYS A 5 3.73 22.20 29.79
N GLU A 6 2.97 22.80 30.70
CA GLU A 6 2.66 22.19 32.00
C GLU A 6 1.79 20.94 31.86
N TYR A 7 0.82 20.93 30.94
CA TYR A 7 0.03 19.73 30.64
C TYR A 7 0.89 18.61 30.05
N LYS A 8 1.80 18.95 29.13
CA LYS A 8 2.75 17.98 28.56
C LYS A 8 3.60 17.32 29.64
N GLU A 9 4.27 18.12 30.48
CA GLU A 9 5.14 17.61 31.55
C GLU A 9 4.37 16.75 32.56
N LEU A 10 3.13 17.12 32.88
CA LEU A 10 2.27 16.35 33.79
C LEU A 10 1.91 14.97 33.21
N ILE A 11 1.60 14.91 31.91
CA ILE A 11 1.25 13.66 31.22
C ILE A 11 2.49 12.78 31.04
N GLU A 12 3.61 13.35 30.61
CA GLU A 12 4.87 12.60 30.46
C GLU A 12 5.32 12.00 31.80
N LYS A 13 5.16 12.75 32.90
CA LYS A 13 5.44 12.25 34.25
C LYS A 13 4.45 11.18 34.70
N ARG A 14 3.16 11.29 34.36
CA ARG A 14 2.13 10.31 34.71
C ARG A 14 2.37 8.97 34.02
N TYR A 15 2.71 9.00 32.74
CA TYR A 15 2.86 7.80 31.91
C TYR A 15 4.30 7.28 31.85
N GLY A 16 5.30 8.07 32.25
CA GLY A 16 6.71 7.70 32.23
C GLY A 16 7.31 7.62 30.82
N LYS A 17 6.64 8.20 29.82
CA LYS A 17 7.03 8.17 28.39
C LYS A 17 6.84 9.56 27.76
N PRO A 18 7.51 9.87 26.64
CA PRO A 18 7.26 11.09 25.87
C PRO A 18 5.81 11.22 25.43
N LEU A 19 5.27 12.44 25.39
CA LEU A 19 3.88 12.71 25.06
C LEU A 19 3.48 12.14 23.69
N LYS A 20 4.41 12.14 22.72
CA LYS A 20 4.19 11.56 21.40
C LYS A 20 3.87 10.07 21.47
N GLU A 21 4.58 9.32 22.32
CA GLU A 21 4.35 7.88 22.51
C GLU A 21 3.03 7.62 23.23
N VAL A 22 2.71 8.42 24.26
CA VAL A 22 1.42 8.35 24.94
C VAL A 22 0.28 8.61 23.97
N MET A 23 0.39 9.65 23.15
CA MET A 23 -0.62 9.96 22.13
C MET A 23 -0.71 8.87 21.06
N TYR A 24 0.42 8.26 20.67
CA TYR A 24 0.42 7.12 19.75
C TYR A 24 -0.34 5.94 20.35
N GLU A 25 -0.05 5.56 21.59
CA GLU A 25 -0.74 4.46 22.27
C GLU A 25 -2.25 4.69 22.35
N LEU A 26 -2.68 5.90 22.73
CA LEU A 26 -4.10 6.23 22.86
C LEU A 26 -4.83 6.27 21.52
N VAL A 27 -4.22 6.85 20.48
CA VAL A 27 -4.88 7.07 19.18
C VAL A 27 -4.71 5.90 18.21
N VAL A 28 -3.57 5.22 18.27
CA VAL A 28 -3.20 4.15 17.34
C VAL A 28 -3.50 2.79 17.91
N ASP A 29 -2.96 2.48 19.09
CA ASP A 29 -3.07 1.13 19.66
C ASP A 29 -4.46 0.89 20.29
N ARG A 30 -4.98 1.91 20.98
CA ARG A 30 -6.27 1.85 21.68
C ARG A 30 -7.44 2.44 20.88
N ASN A 31 -7.16 3.04 19.71
CA ASN A 31 -8.14 3.64 18.80
C ASN A 31 -9.14 4.61 19.49
N LEU A 32 -8.68 5.37 20.48
CA LEU A 32 -9.53 6.34 21.19
C LEU A 32 -9.83 7.55 20.31
N ASP A 33 -11.09 7.99 20.36
CA ASP A 33 -11.51 9.20 19.67
C ASP A 33 -11.11 10.47 20.46
N GLN A 34 -11.45 11.64 19.89
CA GLN A 34 -11.11 12.93 20.49
C GLN A 34 -11.78 13.20 21.85
N TRP A 35 -12.89 12.54 22.14
CA TRP A 35 -13.62 12.69 23.40
C TRP A 35 -13.02 11.78 24.45
N ASP A 36 -12.88 10.49 24.15
CA ASP A 36 -12.34 9.49 25.07
C ASP A 36 -10.87 9.76 25.40
N GLY A 37 -10.07 10.11 24.40
CA GLY A 37 -8.65 10.43 24.61
C GLY A 37 -8.44 11.72 25.41
N SER A 38 -9.30 12.73 25.24
CA SER A 38 -9.22 13.96 26.02
C SER A 38 -9.60 13.72 27.50
N LYS A 39 -10.61 12.87 27.73
CA LYS A 39 -11.04 12.45 29.07
C LYS A 39 -9.96 11.63 29.77
N GLU A 40 -9.34 10.67 29.08
CA GLU A 40 -8.26 9.81 29.61
C GLU A 40 -7.05 10.65 30.08
N LEU A 41 -6.69 11.67 29.30
CA LEU A 41 -5.57 12.56 29.62
C LEU A 41 -5.95 13.68 30.60
N GLY A 42 -7.25 13.90 30.85
CA GLY A 42 -7.74 14.99 31.70
C GLY A 42 -7.47 16.38 31.09
N ILE A 43 -7.54 16.49 29.76
CA ILE A 43 -7.27 17.73 29.01
C ILE A 43 -8.50 18.14 28.19
N SER A 44 -8.48 19.36 27.65
CA SER A 44 -9.52 19.79 26.72
C SER A 44 -9.42 19.05 25.38
N LYS A 45 -10.56 18.89 24.72
CA LYS A 45 -10.66 18.28 23.39
C LYS A 45 -9.78 18.99 22.36
N GLU A 46 -9.75 20.32 22.40
CA GLU A 46 -8.97 21.15 21.48
C GLU A 46 -7.47 20.87 21.63
N LEU A 47 -6.99 20.72 22.88
CA LEU A 47 -5.60 20.39 23.15
C LEU A 47 -5.25 18.97 22.68
N PHE A 48 -6.15 18.00 22.92
CA PHE A 48 -6.00 16.64 22.42
C PHE A 48 -5.91 16.59 20.89
N VAL A 49 -6.84 17.27 20.19
CA VAL A 49 -6.86 17.35 18.73
C VAL A 49 -5.62 18.07 18.19
N LYS A 50 -5.16 19.13 18.87
CA LYS A 50 -3.95 19.86 18.52
C LYS A 50 -2.73 18.94 18.56
N TRP A 51 -2.52 18.21 19.66
CA TRP A 51 -1.42 17.26 19.78
C TRP A 51 -1.53 16.09 18.80
N ARG A 52 -2.74 15.54 18.60
CA ARG A 52 -2.98 14.49 17.60
C ARG A 52 -2.56 14.97 16.21
N THR A 53 -2.85 16.22 15.86
CA THR A 53 -2.49 16.82 14.57
C THR A 53 -0.99 17.11 14.48
N GLU A 54 -0.40 17.69 15.54
CA GLU A 54 1.03 17.98 15.66
C GLU A 54 1.89 16.72 15.50
N PHE A 55 1.47 15.62 16.11
CA PHE A 55 2.14 14.32 15.99
C PHE A 55 1.74 13.51 14.76
N ARG A 56 0.90 14.06 13.87
CA ARG A 56 0.40 13.41 12.65
C ARG A 56 -0.34 12.08 12.88
N LEU A 57 -1.04 11.95 14.01
CA LEU A 57 -1.75 10.72 14.39
C LEU A 57 -3.19 10.66 13.88
N GLY A 58 -3.63 11.65 13.07
CA GLY A 58 -4.93 11.62 12.44
C GLY A 58 -5.09 10.45 11.47
N PRO A 59 -6.31 9.91 11.28
CA PRO A 59 -6.54 8.75 10.39
C PRO A 59 -6.05 9.01 8.96
N TYR A 60 -6.28 10.22 8.41
CA TYR A 60 -5.80 10.58 7.08
C TYR A 60 -4.29 10.68 6.97
N GLN A 61 -3.61 11.19 8.01
CA GLN A 61 -2.15 11.31 8.03
C GLN A 61 -1.50 9.93 8.14
N ARG A 62 -2.05 9.04 8.99
CA ARG A 62 -1.60 7.64 9.07
C ARG A 62 -1.78 6.90 7.76
N SER A 63 -2.91 7.08 7.08
CA SER A 63 -3.14 6.50 5.75
C SER A 63 -2.14 7.02 4.72
N ALA A 64 -1.82 8.31 4.76
CA ALA A 64 -0.81 8.91 3.89
C ALA A 64 0.60 8.35 4.18
N ASP A 65 0.99 8.30 5.45
CA ASP A 65 2.31 7.78 5.88
C ASP A 65 2.46 6.29 5.53
N LEU A 66 1.39 5.50 5.68
CA LEU A 66 1.36 4.08 5.25
C LEU A 66 1.44 3.93 3.73
N ALA A 67 0.75 4.79 2.97
CA ALA A 67 0.81 4.78 1.52
C ALA A 67 2.22 5.13 1.03
N GLU A 68 2.86 6.13 1.62
CA GLU A 68 4.25 6.51 1.34
C GLU A 68 5.21 5.35 1.64
N LYS A 69 5.07 4.71 2.82
CA LYS A 69 5.89 3.55 3.18
C LYS A 69 5.74 2.40 2.17
N ARG A 70 4.50 2.03 1.83
CA ARG A 70 4.22 0.97 0.84
C ARG A 70 4.78 1.31 -0.53
N GLN A 71 4.73 2.58 -0.92
CA GLN A 71 5.30 3.05 -2.18
C GLN A 71 6.83 2.88 -2.18
N ILE A 72 7.52 3.27 -1.11
CA ILE A 72 8.97 3.08 -0.98
C ILE A 72 9.35 1.60 -1.06
N GLU A 73 8.61 0.74 -0.34
CA GLU A 73 8.83 -0.72 -0.36
C GLU A 73 8.62 -1.30 -1.76
N LYS A 74 7.55 -0.91 -2.46
CA LYS A 74 7.26 -1.39 -3.82
C LYS A 74 8.31 -0.93 -4.84
N ILE A 75 8.80 0.31 -4.73
CA ILE A 75 9.89 0.82 -5.58
C ILE A 75 11.19 0.04 -5.30
N ALA A 76 11.49 -0.27 -4.04
CA ALA A 76 12.65 -1.08 -3.69
C ALA A 76 12.56 -2.48 -4.29
N GLN A 77 11.39 -3.12 -4.21
CA GLN A 77 11.11 -4.41 -4.85
C GLN A 77 11.33 -4.34 -6.36
N TYR A 78 10.80 -3.32 -7.05
CA TYR A 78 11.00 -3.16 -8.50
C TYR A 78 12.47 -3.02 -8.87
N LYS A 79 13.26 -2.27 -8.07
CA LYS A 79 14.70 -2.15 -8.31
C LYS A 79 15.37 -3.52 -8.24
N GLU A 80 15.06 -4.31 -7.21
CA GLU A 80 15.63 -5.63 -7.01
C GLU A 80 15.27 -6.60 -8.15
N GLU A 81 14.00 -6.63 -8.57
CA GLU A 81 13.55 -7.45 -9.69
C GLU A 81 14.24 -7.08 -11.00
N LEU A 82 14.43 -5.78 -11.26
CA LEU A 82 15.05 -5.28 -12.49
C LEU A 82 16.59 -5.33 -12.49
N MET A 83 17.26 -5.56 -11.34
CA MET A 83 18.73 -5.53 -11.25
C MET A 83 19.44 -6.49 -12.19
N SER A 84 18.81 -7.64 -12.48
CA SER A 84 19.38 -8.69 -13.33
C SER A 84 18.81 -8.72 -14.75
N ILE A 85 17.90 -7.78 -15.06
CA ILE A 85 17.13 -7.79 -16.29
C ILE A 85 17.73 -6.78 -17.28
N ASP A 86 18.10 -7.26 -18.46
CA ASP A 86 18.39 -6.38 -19.59
C ASP A 86 17.09 -5.91 -20.23
N LEU A 87 16.78 -4.61 -20.08
CA LEU A 87 15.60 -3.99 -20.68
C LEU A 87 15.69 -3.86 -22.20
N ASN A 88 16.88 -3.98 -22.80
CA ASN A 88 17.09 -3.87 -24.24
C ASN A 88 17.24 -5.23 -24.94
N ARG A 89 17.06 -6.34 -24.21
CA ARG A 89 17.13 -7.68 -24.81
C ARG A 89 16.09 -7.85 -25.92
N GLU A 90 16.49 -8.55 -26.98
CA GLU A 90 15.62 -8.91 -28.10
C GLU A 90 14.49 -9.84 -27.64
N PHE A 91 13.39 -9.79 -28.38
CA PHE A 91 12.25 -10.70 -28.18
C PHE A 91 12.58 -12.08 -28.77
N ILE A 92 12.34 -13.13 -28.01
CA ILE A 92 12.58 -14.51 -28.40
C ILE A 92 11.47 -15.01 -29.33
N TYR A 93 10.23 -14.57 -29.12
CA TYR A 93 9.04 -15.08 -29.80
C TYR A 93 8.34 -14.02 -30.68
N GLN A 94 9.07 -12.99 -31.14
CA GLN A 94 8.50 -11.86 -31.89
C GLN A 94 7.78 -12.25 -33.18
N ASP A 95 8.22 -13.34 -33.82
CA ASP A 95 7.73 -13.79 -35.11
C ASP A 95 6.57 -14.80 -34.97
N GLU A 96 6.10 -15.05 -33.75
CA GLU A 96 5.01 -15.98 -33.46
C GLU A 96 3.74 -15.29 -32.96
N GLU A 97 2.60 -15.64 -33.54
CA GLU A 97 1.28 -15.36 -32.94
C GLU A 97 0.92 -16.46 -31.94
N SER A 98 1.68 -16.55 -30.84
CA SER A 98 1.53 -17.59 -29.83
C SER A 98 1.28 -17.02 -28.43
N LEU A 99 0.71 -17.84 -27.53
CA LEU A 99 0.51 -17.44 -26.13
C LEU A 99 1.85 -17.14 -25.43
N ARG A 100 2.94 -17.79 -25.84
CA ARG A 100 4.29 -17.53 -25.32
C ARG A 100 4.83 -16.18 -25.81
N GLY A 101 4.62 -15.85 -27.08
CA GLY A 101 4.92 -14.51 -27.60
C GLY A 101 4.10 -13.42 -26.92
N PHE A 102 2.80 -13.66 -26.71
CA PHE A 102 1.96 -12.75 -25.94
C PHE A 102 2.46 -12.57 -24.51
N LYS A 103 2.79 -13.66 -23.81
CA LYS A 103 3.34 -13.62 -22.45
C LYS A 103 4.62 -12.80 -22.39
N GLU A 104 5.55 -13.04 -23.31
CA GLU A 104 6.80 -12.29 -23.40
C GLU A 104 6.51 -10.79 -23.55
N ILE A 105 5.63 -10.38 -24.47
CA ILE A 105 5.28 -8.96 -24.64
C ILE A 105 4.75 -8.35 -23.34
N ILE A 106 3.86 -9.05 -22.62
CA ILE A 106 3.30 -8.56 -21.36
C ILE A 106 4.38 -8.47 -20.27
N GLU A 107 5.28 -9.44 -20.18
CA GLU A 107 6.43 -9.41 -19.26
C GLU A 107 7.34 -8.19 -19.56
N ARG A 108 7.63 -7.93 -20.83
CA ARG A 108 8.44 -6.76 -21.25
C ARG A 108 7.73 -5.44 -20.96
N MET A 109 6.41 -5.37 -21.15
CA MET A 109 5.61 -4.20 -20.76
C MET A 109 5.63 -3.98 -19.25
N LEU A 110 5.54 -5.05 -18.46
CA LEU A 110 5.60 -4.97 -17.00
C LEU A 110 6.93 -4.42 -16.52
N GLU A 111 8.04 -4.89 -17.08
CA GLU A 111 9.38 -4.39 -16.78
C GLU A 111 9.51 -2.87 -17.06
N LEU A 112 8.98 -2.41 -18.20
CA LEU A 112 8.99 -0.99 -18.56
C LEU A 112 8.15 -0.15 -17.60
N GLU A 113 6.97 -0.62 -17.20
CA GLU A 113 6.13 0.09 -16.22
C GLU A 113 6.77 0.14 -14.82
N LYS A 114 7.40 -0.95 -14.39
CA LYS A 114 8.20 -0.97 -13.14
C LYS A 114 9.34 0.05 -13.20
N GLN A 115 10.05 0.13 -14.33
CA GLN A 115 11.13 1.09 -14.53
C GLN A 115 10.62 2.54 -14.51
N ARG A 116 9.47 2.82 -15.13
CA ARG A 116 8.82 4.14 -15.06
C ARG A 116 8.48 4.52 -13.62
N GLY A 117 8.03 3.56 -12.82
CA GLY A 117 7.74 3.78 -11.40
C GLY A 117 8.93 4.11 -10.53
N ILE A 118 10.09 3.57 -10.86
CA ILE A 118 11.34 3.96 -10.22
C ILE A 118 11.72 5.41 -10.58
N MET A 119 11.38 5.88 -11.79
CA MET A 119 11.73 7.22 -12.28
C MET A 119 10.77 8.33 -11.83
N LEU A 120 9.48 8.07 -11.69
CA LEU A 120 8.42 9.08 -11.57
C LEU A 120 8.05 9.48 -10.13
N THR A 121 8.95 9.36 -9.15
CA THR A 121 8.67 9.42 -7.70
C THR A 121 8.17 10.76 -7.13
N LYS A 122 7.59 11.68 -7.92
CA LYS A 122 7.21 13.03 -7.46
C LYS A 122 5.76 13.47 -7.75
N ASP A 123 4.97 12.75 -8.57
CA ASP A 123 3.59 13.16 -8.87
C ASP A 123 2.56 12.08 -8.46
N ALA A 124 1.67 12.43 -7.51
CA ALA A 124 0.73 11.50 -6.89
C ALA A 124 -0.31 10.93 -7.89
N SER A 125 -0.69 11.70 -8.89
CA SER A 125 -1.66 11.28 -9.93
C SER A 125 -1.06 10.24 -10.90
N SER A 126 0.21 10.44 -11.26
CA SER A 126 1.00 9.50 -12.06
C SER A 126 1.18 8.15 -11.36
N ASN A 127 1.26 8.14 -10.03
CA ASN A 127 1.51 6.92 -9.25
C ASN A 127 0.32 5.95 -9.23
N LEU A 128 -0.93 6.44 -9.17
CA LEU A 128 -2.10 5.56 -9.12
C LEU A 128 -2.31 4.80 -10.44
N SER A 129 -2.24 5.53 -11.57
CA SER A 129 -2.37 4.92 -12.90
C SER A 129 -1.33 3.81 -13.10
N MET A 130 -0.09 4.07 -12.73
CA MET A 130 1.01 3.10 -12.81
C MET A 130 0.79 1.87 -11.93
N ILE A 131 0.31 2.03 -10.69
CA ILE A 131 -0.02 0.91 -9.80
C ILE A 131 -1.09 0.02 -10.45
N ILE A 132 -2.14 0.63 -11.01
CA ILE A 132 -3.21 -0.10 -11.68
C ILE A 132 -2.65 -0.85 -12.91
N HIS A 133 -1.89 -0.17 -13.76
CA HIS A 133 -1.29 -0.78 -14.94
C HIS A 133 -0.35 -1.94 -14.59
N THR A 134 0.50 -1.78 -13.58
CA THR A 134 1.37 -2.87 -13.10
C THR A 134 0.53 -4.06 -12.65
N GLY A 135 -0.48 -3.83 -11.81
CA GLY A 135 -1.34 -4.90 -11.30
C GLY A 135 -2.12 -5.62 -12.39
N VAL A 136 -2.56 -4.92 -13.43
CA VAL A 136 -3.21 -5.52 -14.60
C VAL A 136 -2.24 -6.43 -15.36
N LEU A 137 -1.01 -5.98 -15.61
CA LEU A 137 0.01 -6.78 -16.31
C LEU A 137 0.41 -8.02 -15.49
N GLU A 138 0.59 -7.87 -14.16
CA GLU A 138 0.83 -8.99 -13.23
C GLU A 138 -0.33 -10.00 -13.28
N ALA A 139 -1.58 -9.53 -13.25
CA ALA A 139 -2.74 -10.39 -13.35
C ALA A 139 -2.82 -11.14 -14.69
N ILE A 140 -2.50 -10.47 -15.81
CA ILE A 140 -2.49 -11.12 -17.13
C ILE A 140 -1.47 -12.27 -17.15
N ILE A 141 -0.24 -12.04 -16.66
CA ILE A 141 0.80 -13.08 -16.58
C ILE A 141 0.32 -14.26 -15.74
N ASP A 142 -0.31 -13.99 -14.59
CA ASP A 142 -0.87 -15.02 -13.72
C ASP A 142 -1.99 -15.82 -14.43
N TYR A 143 -2.91 -15.14 -15.13
CA TYR A 143 -3.94 -15.82 -15.93
C TYR A 143 -3.34 -16.67 -17.04
N ILE A 144 -2.27 -16.23 -17.71
CA ILE A 144 -1.57 -17.04 -18.70
C ILE A 144 -0.99 -18.30 -18.03
N ALA A 145 -0.30 -18.17 -16.89
CA ALA A 145 0.25 -19.31 -16.17
C ALA A 145 -0.85 -20.29 -15.73
N GLN A 146 -1.96 -19.78 -15.18
CA GLN A 146 -3.11 -20.60 -14.81
C GLN A 146 -3.76 -21.29 -16.02
N TYR A 147 -3.78 -20.64 -17.19
CA TYR A 147 -4.26 -21.25 -18.43
C TYR A 147 -3.35 -22.40 -18.86
N GLU A 148 -2.02 -22.17 -18.89
CA GLU A 148 -1.02 -23.19 -19.22
C GLU A 148 -1.12 -24.43 -18.30
N GLU A 149 -1.49 -24.22 -17.04
CA GLU A 149 -1.69 -25.28 -16.03
C GLU A 149 -3.12 -25.89 -16.03
N LYS A 150 -3.99 -25.49 -16.96
CA LYS A 150 -5.42 -25.88 -17.00
C LYS A 150 -6.18 -25.60 -15.69
N LYS A 151 -5.75 -24.62 -14.91
CA LYS A 151 -6.44 -24.18 -13.69
C LYS A 151 -7.69 -23.36 -14.02
N LEU A 152 -7.65 -22.55 -15.07
CA LEU A 152 -8.79 -21.70 -15.44
C LEU A 152 -10.04 -22.50 -15.81
N ILE A 153 -9.88 -23.59 -16.56
CA ILE A 153 -11.03 -24.43 -16.92
C ILE A 153 -11.65 -25.10 -15.69
N LYS A 154 -10.81 -25.62 -14.77
CA LYS A 154 -11.29 -26.21 -13.51
C LYS A 154 -12.03 -25.20 -12.65
N LYS A 155 -11.52 -23.96 -12.60
CA LYS A 155 -12.17 -22.87 -11.88
C LYS A 155 -13.53 -22.54 -12.49
N TYR A 156 -13.60 -22.43 -13.81
CA TYR A 156 -14.85 -22.19 -14.53
C TYR A 156 -15.88 -23.30 -14.25
N ASP A 157 -15.48 -24.56 -14.37
CA ASP A 157 -16.36 -25.70 -14.13
C ASP A 157 -16.88 -25.72 -12.69
N PHE A 158 -16.01 -25.46 -11.71
CA PHE A 158 -16.38 -25.35 -10.30
C PHE A 158 -17.37 -24.20 -10.05
N ASP A 159 -17.07 -23.00 -10.57
CA ASP A 159 -17.91 -21.81 -10.37
C ASP A 159 -19.29 -22.01 -11.05
N LEU A 160 -19.33 -22.70 -12.20
CA LEU A 160 -20.58 -23.08 -12.89
C LEU A 160 -21.40 -24.09 -12.09
N GLU A 161 -20.78 -25.17 -11.61
CA GLU A 161 -21.46 -26.18 -10.78
C GLU A 161 -22.06 -25.54 -9.51
N TRP A 162 -21.30 -24.66 -8.86
CA TRP A 162 -21.76 -23.94 -7.68
C TRP A 162 -22.99 -23.07 -7.97
N LEU A 163 -22.96 -22.29 -9.06
CA LEU A 163 -24.10 -21.45 -9.45
C LEU A 163 -25.35 -22.25 -9.85
N LEU A 164 -25.16 -23.42 -10.46
CA LEU A 164 -26.28 -24.30 -10.85
C LEU A 164 -26.91 -25.04 -9.66
N GLN A 165 -26.21 -25.18 -8.53
CA GLN A 165 -26.77 -25.78 -7.31
C GLN A 165 -27.69 -24.83 -6.52
N ASP A 166 -27.50 -23.51 -6.67
CA ASP A 166 -28.28 -22.47 -6.01
C ASP A 166 -29.49 -21.97 -6.85
N MET A 167 -29.74 -22.56 -8.03
CA MET A 167 -30.93 -22.33 -8.87
C MET A 167 -31.90 -23.51 -8.84
#